data_AF-A0A2E1CR36-F1
#
_entry.id   AF-A0A2E1CR36-F1
#
_cell.length_a   1.000
_cell.length_b   1.000
_cell.length_c   1.000
_cell.angle_alpha   90.00
_cell.angle_beta   90.00
_cell.angle_gamma   90.00
#
_symmetry.space_group_name_H-M   'P 1'
#
loop_
_entity.id
_entity.type
_entity.pdbx_description
1 polymer ?
#
loop_
_entity_poly.entity_id
_entity_poly.type
_entity_poly.pdbx_seq_one_letter_code
_entity_poly.pdbx_strand_id
1 'polypeptide(L)'
;MTENMNLPSNSNSGLSRKSSELKKFIELPTEHICEDSEKLIMRVLDGIPNPSVIQSVRNHFGMCVQCTNAFEIEIRFKLAMAQKDTVKAPPALQLKISETLQRIDLGEIGIADL
;
A
#
# COMPACT_ATOMS: atom_id res chain seq x y z
N MET A 1 -33.17 -33.10 35.62
CA MET A 1 -32.83 -31.67 35.82
C MET A 1 -31.49 -31.42 35.19
N THR A 2 -31.47 -30.77 34.03
CA THR A 2 -30.46 -29.80 33.59
C THR A 2 -30.96 -29.23 32.27
N GLU A 3 -31.67 -28.11 32.37
CA GLU A 3 -31.84 -27.15 31.30
C GLU A 3 -30.47 -26.58 30.93
N ASN A 4 -30.19 -26.35 29.64
CA ASN A 4 -29.29 -25.26 29.25
C ASN A 4 -29.44 -24.88 27.77
N MET A 5 -30.17 -23.77 27.57
CA MET A 5 -29.82 -22.64 26.71
C MET A 5 -29.58 -22.89 25.21
N ASN A 6 -30.64 -22.63 24.43
CA ASN A 6 -30.52 -22.14 23.06
C ASN A 6 -29.95 -20.71 23.06
N LEU A 7 -29.00 -20.42 22.16
CA LEU A 7 -28.68 -19.09 21.63
C LEU A 7 -28.25 -19.25 20.14
N PRO A 8 -28.48 -18.24 19.29
CA PRO A 8 -29.06 -18.46 17.96
C PRO A 8 -28.05 -18.72 16.85
N SER A 9 -28.49 -19.47 15.83
CA SER A 9 -27.86 -19.53 14.50
C SER A 9 -27.78 -18.13 13.92
N ASN A 10 -26.60 -17.52 13.99
CA ASN A 10 -26.32 -16.26 13.31
C ASN A 10 -26.07 -16.54 11.82
N SER A 11 -27.15 -16.59 11.06
CA SER A 11 -27.17 -16.53 9.61
C SER A 11 -26.77 -15.13 9.14
N ASN A 12 -25.46 -14.89 9.05
CA ASN A 12 -24.90 -13.78 8.28
C ASN A 12 -24.67 -14.23 6.83
N SER A 13 -25.78 -14.49 6.13
CA SER A 13 -25.86 -14.40 4.69
C SER A 13 -25.58 -12.96 4.27
N GLY A 14 -24.41 -12.68 3.67
CA GLY A 14 -24.19 -11.33 3.15
C GLY A 14 -22.78 -10.87 2.79
N LEU A 15 -21.75 -11.73 2.72
CA LEU A 15 -20.42 -11.32 2.25
C LEU A 15 -19.85 -12.32 1.23
N SER A 16 -20.65 -12.73 0.25
CA SER A 16 -20.23 -13.66 -0.81
C SER A 16 -20.08 -13.01 -2.20
N ARG A 17 -19.82 -11.70 -2.30
CA ARG A 17 -19.72 -11.02 -3.61
C ARG A 17 -18.57 -10.04 -3.82
N LYS A 18 -17.47 -10.13 -3.05
CA LYS A 18 -16.23 -9.36 -3.35
C LYS A 18 -14.92 -10.14 -3.13
N SER A 19 -14.94 -11.47 -3.24
CA SER A 19 -13.71 -12.28 -3.18
C SER A 19 -13.12 -12.60 -4.57
N SER A 20 -13.83 -12.26 -5.64
CA SER A 20 -13.51 -12.73 -7.00
C SER A 20 -12.47 -11.88 -7.74
N GLU A 21 -12.07 -10.71 -7.23
CA GLU A 21 -11.00 -9.89 -7.83
C GLU A 21 -9.67 -9.95 -7.07
N LEU A 22 -9.61 -10.64 -5.92
CA LEU A 22 -8.41 -10.72 -5.05
C LEU A 22 -7.41 -11.81 -5.45
N LYS A 23 -7.53 -12.37 -6.67
CA LYS A 23 -6.75 -13.54 -7.13
C LYS A 23 -5.74 -13.22 -8.23
N LYS A 24 -5.01 -12.11 -8.13
CA LYS A 24 -3.63 -12.10 -8.63
C LYS A 24 -2.72 -12.48 -7.47
N PHE A 25 -2.77 -13.76 -7.10
CA PHE A 25 -1.77 -14.30 -6.18
C PHE A 25 -0.43 -14.10 -6.86
N ILE A 26 0.46 -13.34 -6.23
CA ILE A 26 1.85 -13.28 -6.67
C ILE A 26 2.39 -14.69 -6.45
N GLU A 27 2.52 -15.45 -7.53
CA GLU A 27 3.19 -16.75 -7.50
C GLU A 27 4.64 -16.48 -7.10
N LEU A 28 4.99 -16.95 -5.91
CA LEU A 28 6.34 -16.89 -5.42
C LEU A 28 7.16 -17.97 -6.13
N PRO A 29 8.39 -17.66 -6.56
CA PRO A 29 9.31 -18.68 -7.04
C PRO A 29 9.48 -19.78 -5.98
N THR A 30 9.69 -21.02 -6.43
CA THR A 30 9.92 -22.16 -5.54
C THR A 30 11.21 -22.02 -4.73
N GLU A 31 12.21 -21.37 -5.30
CA GLU A 31 13.52 -21.15 -4.67
C GLU A 31 13.82 -19.66 -4.58
N HIS A 32 14.49 -19.27 -3.50
CA HIS A 32 14.92 -17.90 -3.31
C HIS A 32 16.24 -17.63 -4.04
N ILE A 33 16.22 -16.64 -4.94
CA ILE A 33 17.40 -16.10 -5.62
C ILE A 33 17.53 -14.63 -5.21
N CYS A 34 18.70 -14.24 -4.70
CA CYS A 34 18.92 -12.90 -4.15
C CYS A 34 18.79 -11.81 -5.22
N GLU A 35 19.25 -12.09 -6.44
CA GLU A 35 19.24 -11.20 -7.59
C GLU A 35 17.81 -10.83 -8.04
N ASP A 36 16.83 -11.69 -7.77
CA ASP A 36 15.43 -11.44 -8.12
C ASP A 36 14.62 -10.81 -6.98
N SER A 37 15.22 -10.70 -5.79
CA SER A 37 14.53 -10.20 -4.59
C SER A 37 14.02 -8.77 -4.75
N GLU A 38 14.79 -7.89 -5.38
CA GLU A 38 14.39 -6.49 -5.62
C GLU A 38 13.11 -6.40 -6.46
N LYS A 39 13.06 -7.15 -7.58
CA LYS A 39 11.88 -7.18 -8.47
C LYS A 39 10.66 -7.73 -7.75
N LEU A 40 10.86 -8.76 -6.92
CA LEU A 40 9.79 -9.35 -6.11
C LEU A 40 9.27 -8.35 -5.07
N ILE A 41 10.16 -7.68 -4.34
CA ILE A 41 9.82 -6.65 -3.34
C ILE A 41 9.00 -5.54 -3.98
N MET A 42 9.48 -4.98 -5.09
CA MET A 42 8.77 -3.91 -5.80
C MET A 42 7.38 -4.34 -6.25
N ARG A 43 7.25 -5.56 -6.82
CA ARG A 43 5.97 -6.09 -7.29
C ARG A 43 4.96 -6.32 -6.16
N VAL A 44 5.42 -6.85 -5.03
CA VAL A 44 4.56 -7.16 -3.87
C VAL A 44 4.05 -5.90 -3.19
N LEU A 45 4.90 -4.89 -3.15
CA LEU A 45 4.57 -3.64 -2.49
C LEU A 45 3.93 -2.62 -3.44
N ASP A 46 3.79 -2.94 -4.73
CA ASP A 46 3.07 -2.09 -5.68
C ASP A 46 1.57 -2.03 -5.33
N GLY A 47 1.02 -0.81 -5.29
CA GLY A 47 -0.36 -0.58 -4.84
C GLY A 47 -0.58 -0.77 -3.33
N ILE A 48 -1.72 -1.35 -2.95
CA ILE A 48 -2.10 -1.58 -1.55
C ILE A 48 -1.54 -2.94 -1.10
N PRO A 49 -0.55 -2.98 -0.21
CA PRO A 49 0.10 -4.23 0.17
C PRO A 49 -0.86 -5.15 0.93
N ASN A 50 -0.93 -6.42 0.52
CA ASN A 50 -1.72 -7.44 1.19
C ASN A 50 -0.90 -8.10 2.32
N PRO A 51 -1.35 -8.05 3.59
CA PRO A 51 -0.62 -8.63 4.72
C PRO A 51 -0.27 -10.11 4.56
N SER A 52 -1.15 -10.90 3.95
CA SER A 52 -0.91 -12.34 3.71
C SER A 52 0.22 -12.55 2.69
N VAL A 53 0.29 -11.71 1.65
CA VAL A 53 1.34 -11.79 0.63
C VAL A 53 2.69 -11.34 1.23
N ILE A 54 2.68 -10.29 2.05
CA ILE A 54 3.88 -9.86 2.79
C ILE A 54 4.42 -11.02 3.63
N GLN A 55 3.55 -11.73 4.37
CA GLN A 55 3.99 -12.84 5.19
C GLN A 55 4.54 -14.00 4.35
N SER A 56 3.94 -14.29 3.20
CA SER A 56 4.46 -15.31 2.28
C SER A 56 5.84 -14.93 1.73
N VAL A 57 6.07 -13.65 1.41
CA VAL A 57 7.37 -13.16 0.91
C VAL A 57 8.44 -13.20 2.01
N ARG A 58 8.09 -12.85 3.26
CA ARG A 58 8.98 -13.06 4.42
C ARG A 58 9.41 -14.52 4.54
N ASN A 59 8.45 -15.43 4.44
CA ASN A 59 8.73 -16.85 4.50
C ASN A 59 9.57 -17.33 3.31
N HIS A 60 9.35 -16.76 2.11
CA HIS A 60 10.11 -17.06 0.91
C HIS A 60 11.58 -16.60 1.00
N PHE A 61 11.85 -15.39 1.53
CA PHE A 61 13.22 -14.97 1.81
C PHE A 61 13.88 -15.79 2.93
N GLY A 62 13.07 -16.36 3.82
CA GLY A 62 13.51 -17.31 4.84
C GLY A 62 14.60 -16.71 5.73
N MET A 63 15.79 -17.35 5.71
CA MET A 63 16.93 -16.96 6.53
C MET A 63 17.89 -15.96 5.83
N CYS A 64 17.58 -15.51 4.62
CA CYS A 64 18.40 -14.51 3.93
C CYS A 64 18.23 -13.13 4.57
N VAL A 65 19.10 -12.81 5.53
CA VAL A 65 19.04 -11.57 6.32
C VAL A 65 19.05 -10.32 5.44
N GLN A 66 19.82 -10.34 4.34
CA GLN A 66 19.92 -9.20 3.43
C GLN A 66 18.57 -8.91 2.74
N CYS A 67 17.95 -9.92 2.13
CA CYS A 67 16.66 -9.76 1.44
C CYS A 67 15.52 -9.45 2.42
N THR A 68 15.52 -10.10 3.59
CA THR A 68 14.52 -9.81 4.64
C THR A 68 14.65 -8.37 5.16
N ASN A 69 15.88 -7.88 5.41
CA ASN A 69 16.08 -6.50 5.86
C ASN A 69 15.68 -5.49 4.79
N ALA A 70 16.07 -5.71 3.53
CA ALA A 70 15.67 -4.87 2.41
C ALA A 70 14.14 -4.78 2.29
N PHE A 71 13.46 -5.92 2.44
CA PHE A 71 12.00 -5.97 2.39
C PHE A 71 11.32 -5.21 3.54
N GLU A 72 11.82 -5.38 4.77
CA GLU A 72 11.30 -4.65 5.93
C GLU A 72 11.52 -3.13 5.83
N ILE A 73 12.66 -2.71 5.30
CA ILE A 73 12.95 -1.28 5.07
C ILE A 73 11.95 -0.72 4.05
N GLU A 74 11.73 -1.41 2.94
CA GLU A 74 10.80 -0.96 1.90
C GLU A 74 9.35 -0.88 2.40
N ILE A 75 8.90 -1.86 3.19
CA ILE A 75 7.58 -1.83 3.85
C ILE A 75 7.46 -0.57 4.73
N ARG A 76 8.44 -0.31 5.59
CA ARG A 76 8.43 0.87 6.48
C ARG A 76 8.46 2.16 5.67
N PHE A 77 9.24 2.20 4.60
CA PHE A 77 9.31 3.35 3.72
C PHE A 77 7.95 3.63 3.07
N LYS A 78 7.29 2.63 2.49
CA LYS A 78 5.95 2.80 1.92
C LYS A 78 4.92 3.20 2.96
N LEU A 79 4.97 2.63 4.16
CA LEU A 79 4.10 3.05 5.26
C LEU A 79 4.33 4.52 5.64
N ALA A 80 5.59 4.94 5.77
CA ALA A 80 5.94 6.32 6.05
C ALA A 80 5.50 7.27 4.93
N MET A 81 5.62 6.86 3.67
CA MET A 81 5.16 7.64 2.52
C MET A 81 3.64 7.72 2.41
N ALA A 82 2.93 6.64 2.76
CA ALA A 82 1.47 6.67 2.90
C ALA A 82 1.01 7.52 4.09
N GLN A 83 1.84 7.62 5.13
CA GLN A 83 1.63 8.47 6.29
C GLN A 83 2.09 9.92 6.08
N LYS A 84 2.68 10.29 4.94
CA LYS A 84 2.98 11.70 4.63
C LYS A 84 1.68 12.48 4.51
N ASP A 85 1.31 13.07 5.64
CA ASP A 85 0.49 14.24 5.84
C ASP A 85 -0.56 14.49 4.74
N THR A 86 -1.76 13.98 4.99
CA THR A 86 -3.00 14.66 4.57
C THR A 86 -3.23 15.95 5.39
N VAL A 87 -2.19 16.52 6.00
CA VAL A 87 -2.23 17.84 6.62
C VAL A 87 -2.36 18.85 5.50
N LYS A 88 -3.62 19.13 5.17
CA LYS A 88 -3.99 20.31 4.40
C LYS A 88 -3.23 21.50 4.97
N ALA A 89 -2.53 22.24 4.11
CA ALA A 89 -1.90 23.49 4.51
C ALA A 89 -2.92 24.34 5.29
N PRO A 90 -2.52 25.12 6.31
CA PRO A 90 -3.43 25.99 7.04
C PRO A 90 -4.31 26.80 6.08
N PRO A 91 -5.62 26.99 6.34
CA PRO A 91 -6.52 27.66 5.40
C PRO A 91 -6.01 29.03 4.91
N ALA A 92 -5.30 29.77 5.77
CA ALA A 92 -4.65 31.03 5.42
C ALA A 92 -3.55 30.88 4.36
N LEU A 93 -2.76 29.81 4.42
CA LEU A 93 -1.74 29.48 3.43
C LEU A 93 -2.39 29.07 2.10
N GLN A 94 -3.47 28.29 2.14
CA GLN A 94 -4.22 27.93 0.93
C GLN A 94 -4.81 29.15 0.23
N LEU A 95 -5.44 30.05 0.99
CA LEU A 95 -5.98 31.32 0.47
C LEU A 95 -4.88 32.17 -0.15
N LYS A 96 -3.75 32.34 0.55
CA LYS A 96 -2.62 33.13 0.06
C LYS A 96 -2.02 32.55 -1.22
N ILE A 97 -1.92 31.22 -1.33
CA ILE A 97 -1.44 30.53 -2.54
C ILE A 97 -2.43 30.77 -3.68
N SER A 98 -3.73 30.58 -3.46
CA SER A 98 -4.77 30.81 -4.48
C SER A 98 -4.79 32.26 -4.97
N GLU A 99 -4.70 33.23 -4.07
CA GLU A 99 -4.59 34.66 -4.44
C GLU A 99 -3.30 34.96 -5.20
N THR A 100 -2.19 34.33 -4.81
CA THR A 100 -0.90 34.54 -5.48
C THR A 100 -0.93 33.95 -6.89
N LEU A 101 -1.47 32.74 -7.07
CA LEU A 101 -1.62 32.10 -8.38
C LEU A 101 -2.56 32.86 -9.31
N GLN A 102 -3.63 33.47 -8.79
CA GLN A 102 -4.52 34.33 -9.59
C GLN A 102 -3.84 35.61 -10.10
N ARG A 103 -2.75 36.05 -9.45
CA ARG A 103 -1.97 37.23 -9.85
C ARG A 103 -0.84 36.90 -10.80
N ILE A 104 -0.52 35.62 -10.99
CA ILE A 104 0.48 35.18 -11.96
C ILE A 104 -0.21 35.07 -13.31
N ASP A 105 0.02 36.05 -14.18
CA ASP A 105 -0.35 35.94 -15.58
C ASP A 105 0.63 35.01 -16.30
N LEU A 106 0.17 33.80 -16.61
CA LEU A 106 0.96 32.81 -17.35
C LEU A 106 1.07 33.16 -18.84
N GLY A 107 0.33 34.18 -19.32
CA GLY A 107 0.33 34.62 -20.71
C GLY A 107 1.64 35.24 -21.19
N GLU A 108 2.48 35.74 -20.28
CA GLU A 108 3.82 36.27 -20.61
C GLU A 108 4.97 35.25 -20.46
N ILE A 109 4.67 34.01 -20.05
CA ILE A 109 5.71 32.96 -19.96
C ILE A 109 6.01 32.44 -21.36
N GLY A 110 6.91 33.13 -22.05
CA GLY A 110 7.52 32.64 -23.28
C GLY A 110 8.47 31.48 -22.98
N ILE A 111 8.06 30.26 -23.31
CA ILE A 111 8.98 29.12 -23.38
C ILE A 111 9.75 29.29 -24.69
N ALA A 112 10.95 29.88 -24.61
CA ALA A 112 11.88 29.87 -25.73
C ALA A 112 12.64 28.54 -25.69
N ASP A 113 12.37 27.66 -26.66
CA ASP A 113 13.24 26.52 -26.93
C ASP A 113 14.60 27.06 -27.40
N LEU A 114 15.65 26.68 -26.68
CA LEU A 114 17.06 26.95 -27.00
C LEU A 114 17.67 25.74 -27.70
#